data_AF-A0A3G9JJT5-F1
#
_entry.id   AF-A0A3G9JJT5-F1
#
_cell.length_a   1.000
_cell.length_b   1.000
_cell.length_c   1.000
_cell.angle_alpha   90.00
_cell.angle_beta   90.00
_cell.angle_gamma   90.00
#
_symmetry.space_group_name_H-M   'P 1'
#
loop_
_entity.id
_entity.type
_entity.pdbx_description
1 polymer ?
#
loop_
_entity_poly.entity_id
_entity_poly.type
_entity_poly.pdbx_seq_one_letter_code
_entity_poly.pdbx_strand_id
1 'polypeptide(L)'
;MELCGVWIILCSLMFCFSIFTGLAYRWNSKDISLTDLLYGIIPVIIASFAYPLGNHKMMEICAGRLDAYQRVLGMTLASLPLWFVLSLYGFFNVGTPSKVQTVQAVLVAVFSGVIATVLFFKATDMVRGNMQKLASIEATQSMEVLFALIGELIFLSIQVPSPLSWSGMFVVILGMILHSYVTHNKKEIRRER
;
A
#
# COMPACT_ATOMS: atom_id res chain seq x y z
N MET A 1 -10.09 -0.90 22.36
CA MET A 1 -8.97 -1.33 21.50
C MET A 1 -9.51 -2.33 20.51
N GLU A 2 -10.44 -3.19 20.94
CA GLU A 2 -11.13 -4.16 20.09
C GLU A 2 -12.17 -3.52 19.14
N LEU A 3 -13.09 -2.69 19.61
CA LEU A 3 -14.20 -2.18 18.77
C LEU A 3 -13.78 -1.34 17.54
N CYS A 4 -12.78 -0.46 17.67
CA CYS A 4 -12.34 0.41 16.57
C CYS A 4 -11.45 -0.35 15.58
N GLY A 5 -10.54 -1.21 16.07
CA GLY A 5 -9.77 -2.14 15.23
C GLY A 5 -10.66 -3.08 14.43
N VAL A 6 -11.68 -3.63 15.08
CA VAL A 6 -12.71 -4.47 14.44
C VAL A 6 -13.50 -3.69 13.38
N TRP A 7 -13.78 -2.41 13.60
CA TRP A 7 -14.47 -1.56 12.62
C TRP A 7 -13.65 -1.33 11.33
N ILE A 8 -12.35 -1.08 11.44
CA ILE A 8 -11.48 -0.91 10.26
C ILE A 8 -11.33 -2.23 9.53
N ILE A 9 -11.15 -3.32 10.27
CA ILE A 9 -11.12 -4.66 9.69
C ILE A 9 -12.44 -4.92 8.97
N LEU A 10 -13.59 -4.55 9.55
CA LEU A 10 -14.89 -4.62 8.87
C LEU A 10 -14.95 -3.76 7.60
N CYS A 11 -14.50 -2.50 7.64
CA CYS A 11 -14.50 -1.61 6.48
C CYS A 11 -13.56 -2.10 5.37
N SER A 12 -12.36 -2.56 5.72
CA SER A 12 -11.41 -3.20 4.80
C SER A 12 -11.97 -4.50 4.23
N LEU A 13 -12.67 -5.31 5.04
CA LEU A 13 -13.38 -6.51 4.58
C LEU A 13 -14.55 -6.15 3.66
N MET A 14 -15.29 -5.07 3.92
CA MET A 14 -16.36 -4.58 3.05
C MET A 14 -15.82 -4.09 1.71
N PHE A 15 -14.68 -3.39 1.69
CA PHE A 15 -14.03 -2.97 0.45
C PHE A 15 -13.43 -4.14 -0.32
N CYS A 16 -12.77 -5.07 0.38
CA CYS A 16 -12.37 -6.34 -0.20
C CYS A 16 -13.61 -7.03 -0.80
N PHE A 17 -14.72 -7.10 -0.08
CA PHE A 17 -15.98 -7.67 -0.56
C PHE A 17 -16.52 -6.94 -1.79
N SER A 18 -16.41 -5.61 -1.88
CA SER A 18 -16.78 -4.84 -3.08
C SER A 18 -15.87 -5.15 -4.27
N ILE A 19 -14.56 -5.28 -4.05
CA ILE A 19 -13.60 -5.71 -5.08
C ILE A 19 -13.92 -7.15 -5.52
N PHE A 20 -14.12 -8.06 -4.56
CA PHE A 20 -14.44 -9.47 -4.81
C PHE A 20 -15.78 -9.65 -5.50
N THR A 21 -16.81 -8.86 -5.18
CA THR A 21 -18.10 -8.90 -5.89
C THR A 21 -17.99 -8.32 -7.30
N GLY A 22 -17.20 -7.27 -7.51
CA GLY A 22 -16.87 -6.76 -8.85
C GLY A 22 -16.11 -7.78 -9.71
N LEU A 23 -15.14 -8.47 -9.12
CA LEU A 23 -14.37 -9.54 -9.77
C LEU A 23 -15.23 -10.78 -10.01
N ALA A 24 -16.10 -11.17 -9.08
CA ALA A 24 -17.04 -12.28 -9.23
C ALA A 24 -18.11 -12.00 -10.29
N TYR A 25 -18.59 -10.76 -10.40
CA TYR A 25 -19.49 -10.34 -11.46
C TYR A 25 -18.84 -10.48 -12.84
N ARG A 26 -17.60 -9.97 -13.01
CA ARG A 26 -16.82 -10.13 -14.26
C ARG A 26 -16.44 -11.58 -14.56
N TRP A 27 -16.23 -12.41 -13.53
CA TRP A 27 -16.04 -13.85 -13.69
C TRP A 27 -17.29 -14.53 -14.26
N ASN A 28 -18.48 -14.13 -13.80
CA ASN A 28 -19.76 -14.62 -14.32
C ASN A 28 -20.00 -14.18 -15.79
N SER A 29 -19.42 -13.05 -16.19
CA SER A 29 -19.42 -12.56 -17.58
C SER A 29 -18.43 -13.28 -18.53
N LYS A 30 -17.64 -14.26 -18.04
CA LYS A 30 -16.56 -14.98 -18.76
C LYS A 30 -15.37 -14.13 -19.23
N ASP A 31 -15.21 -12.90 -18.74
CA ASP A 31 -14.10 -12.03 -19.15
C ASP A 31 -12.78 -12.33 -18.44
N ILE A 32 -12.79 -13.06 -17.31
CA ILE A 32 -11.60 -13.31 -16.47
C ILE A 32 -11.61 -14.76 -15.95
N SER A 33 -10.49 -15.48 -16.08
CA SER A 33 -10.33 -16.83 -15.54
C SER A 33 -10.11 -16.80 -14.01
N LEU A 34 -10.55 -17.86 -13.31
CA LEU A 34 -10.24 -18.05 -11.89
C LEU A 34 -8.72 -18.02 -11.63
N THR A 35 -7.92 -18.47 -12.60
CA THR A 35 -6.46 -18.49 -12.50
C THR A 35 -5.89 -17.06 -12.48
N ASP A 36 -6.39 -16.18 -13.35
CA ASP A 36 -5.96 -14.78 -13.43
C ASP A 36 -6.32 -14.04 -12.13
N LEU A 37 -7.50 -14.34 -11.59
CA LEU A 37 -7.96 -13.81 -10.32
C LEU A 37 -7.03 -14.20 -9.16
N LEU A 38 -6.65 -15.48 -9.09
CA LEU A 38 -5.75 -16.00 -8.04
C LEU A 38 -4.34 -15.41 -8.16
N TYR A 39 -3.81 -15.26 -9.39
CA TYR A 39 -2.52 -14.61 -9.62
C TYR A 39 -2.51 -13.12 -9.24
N GLY A 40 -3.66 -12.44 -9.27
CA GLY A 40 -3.77 -11.08 -8.75
C GLY A 40 -3.84 -11.03 -7.22
N ILE A 41 -4.69 -11.85 -6.61
CA ILE A 41 -5.03 -11.72 -5.18
C ILE A 41 -3.94 -12.29 -4.26
N ILE A 42 -3.39 -13.46 -4.58
CA ILE A 42 -2.45 -14.15 -3.68
C ILE A 42 -1.22 -13.27 -3.40
N PRO A 43 -0.54 -12.67 -4.40
CA PRO A 43 0.59 -11.78 -4.15
C PRO A 43 0.22 -10.55 -3.31
N VAL A 44 -0.97 -9.97 -3.52
CA VAL A 44 -1.43 -8.80 -2.76
C VAL A 44 -1.63 -9.15 -1.28
N ILE A 45 -2.21 -10.31 -0.98
CA ILE A 45 -2.35 -10.80 0.41
C ILE A 45 -0.97 -11.00 1.03
N ILE A 46 -0.04 -11.64 0.32
CA ILE A 46 1.32 -11.84 0.84
C ILE A 46 1.99 -10.48 1.12
N ALA A 47 1.87 -9.54 0.18
CA ALA A 47 2.47 -8.20 0.30
C ALA A 47 1.89 -7.40 1.49
N SER A 48 0.59 -7.50 1.75
CA SER A 48 -0.08 -6.76 2.84
C SER A 48 0.42 -7.16 4.23
N PHE A 49 0.91 -8.39 4.40
CA PHE A 49 1.59 -8.82 5.63
C PHE A 49 3.09 -8.57 5.59
N ALA A 50 3.74 -8.87 4.46
CA ALA A 50 5.19 -8.77 4.33
C ALA A 50 5.69 -7.33 4.48
N TYR A 51 4.97 -6.34 3.94
CA TYR A 51 5.40 -4.95 3.98
C TYR A 51 5.40 -4.34 5.40
N PRO A 52 4.29 -4.37 6.17
CA PRO A 52 4.30 -3.84 7.54
C PRO A 52 5.28 -4.60 8.43
N LEU A 53 5.29 -5.93 8.34
CA LEU A 53 6.21 -6.77 9.11
C LEU A 53 7.67 -6.42 8.82
N GLY A 54 8.03 -6.30 7.54
CA GLY A 54 9.38 -5.92 7.12
C GLY A 54 9.78 -4.53 7.64
N ASN A 55 8.88 -3.54 7.56
CA ASN A 55 9.16 -2.20 8.06
C ASN A 55 9.39 -2.20 9.58
N HIS A 56 8.50 -2.81 10.37
CA HIS A 56 8.65 -2.88 11.83
C HIS A 56 9.89 -3.67 12.23
N LYS A 57 10.13 -4.83 11.60
CA LYS A 57 11.28 -5.66 11.95
C LYS A 57 12.59 -4.96 11.62
N MET A 58 12.65 -4.21 10.53
CA MET A 58 13.82 -3.43 10.19
C MET A 58 14.02 -2.25 11.15
N MET A 59 12.96 -1.61 11.65
CA MET A 59 13.08 -0.61 12.73
C MET A 59 13.65 -1.22 14.02
N GLU A 60 13.19 -2.41 14.39
CA GLU A 60 13.65 -3.13 15.59
C GLU A 60 15.12 -3.59 15.46
N ILE A 61 15.46 -4.30 14.39
CA ILE A 61 16.80 -4.87 14.17
C ILE A 61 17.85 -3.76 14.01
N CYS A 62 17.52 -2.68 13.29
CA CYS A 62 18.45 -1.57 13.15
C CYS A 62 18.69 -0.86 14.49
N ALA A 63 17.72 -0.83 15.41
CA ALA A 63 17.84 -0.21 16.73
C ALA A 63 18.48 1.20 16.69
N GLY A 64 18.20 1.99 15.64
CA GLY A 64 18.79 3.31 15.43
C GLY A 64 20.22 3.36 14.89
N ARG A 65 20.85 2.21 14.58
CA ARG A 65 22.18 2.11 13.96
C ARG A 65 22.19 2.53 12.49
N LEU A 66 21.07 2.38 11.80
CA LEU A 66 20.88 2.79 10.42
C LEU A 66 19.72 3.76 10.35
N ASP A 67 19.92 4.89 9.66
CA ASP A 67 18.85 5.83 9.39
C ASP A 67 17.92 5.34 8.26
N ALA A 68 16.86 6.10 7.99
CA ALA A 68 15.89 5.76 6.96
C ALA A 68 16.51 5.61 5.56
N TYR A 69 17.50 6.43 5.19
CA TYR A 69 18.14 6.37 3.87
C TYR A 69 18.95 5.10 3.71
N GLN A 70 19.76 4.77 4.72
CA GLN A 70 20.59 3.57 4.74
C GLN A 70 19.75 2.30 4.75
N ARG A 71 18.62 2.31 5.48
CA ARG A 71 17.66 1.20 5.47
C ARG A 71 17.05 1.00 4.09
N VAL A 72 16.55 2.07 3.46
CA VAL A 72 15.98 2.00 2.11
C VAL A 72 17.01 1.49 1.12
N LEU A 73 18.24 2.02 1.15
CA LEU A 73 19.34 1.55 0.31
C LEU A 73 19.63 0.06 0.54
N GLY A 74 19.76 -0.37 1.80
CA GLY A 74 20.04 -1.76 2.16
C GLY A 74 18.96 -2.72 1.68
N MET A 75 17.68 -2.36 1.87
CA MET A 75 16.55 -3.17 1.38
C MET A 75 16.52 -3.23 -0.15
N THR A 76 16.80 -2.11 -0.84
CA THR A 76 16.90 -2.09 -2.30
C THR A 76 18.01 -3.02 -2.79
N LEU A 77 19.23 -2.89 -2.24
CA LEU A 77 20.36 -3.75 -2.61
C LEU A 77 20.08 -5.23 -2.34
N ALA A 78 19.47 -5.55 -1.20
CA ALA A 78 19.12 -6.94 -0.85
C ALA A 78 18.07 -7.55 -1.79
N SER A 79 17.19 -6.72 -2.37
CA SER A 79 16.17 -7.19 -3.33
C SER A 79 16.64 -7.23 -4.79
N LEU A 80 17.77 -6.59 -5.13
CA LEU A 80 18.30 -6.57 -6.50
C LEU A 80 18.46 -7.97 -7.14
N PRO A 81 18.93 -9.02 -6.44
CA PRO A 81 19.04 -10.35 -7.05
C PRO A 81 17.69 -10.88 -7.56
N LEU A 82 16.61 -10.68 -6.80
CA LEU A 82 15.26 -11.07 -7.20
C LEU A 82 14.83 -10.30 -8.46
N TRP A 83 14.99 -8.98 -8.44
CA TRP A 83 14.61 -8.12 -9.56
C TRP A 83 15.42 -8.38 -10.82
N PHE A 84 16.70 -8.72 -10.67
CA PHE A 84 17.57 -9.09 -11.78
C PHE A 84 17.09 -10.37 -12.46
N VAL A 85 16.75 -11.42 -11.68
CA VAL A 85 16.20 -12.67 -12.21
C VAL A 85 14.86 -12.43 -12.92
N LEU A 86 13.96 -11.63 -12.32
CA LEU A 86 12.68 -11.28 -12.94
C LEU A 86 12.84 -10.47 -14.23
N SER A 87 13.78 -9.52 -14.25
CA SER A 87 14.12 -8.75 -15.45
C SER A 87 14.63 -9.64 -16.57
N LEU A 88 15.51 -10.60 -16.25
CA LEU A 88 16.04 -11.56 -17.21
C LEU A 88 14.94 -12.48 -17.75
N TYR A 89 14.07 -12.98 -16.87
CA TYR A 89 12.89 -13.76 -17.26
C TYR A 89 11.97 -12.96 -18.19
N GLY A 90 11.66 -11.70 -17.86
CA GLY A 90 10.83 -10.83 -18.68
C GLY A 90 11.46 -10.54 -20.05
N PHE A 91 12.77 -10.29 -20.07
CA PHE A 91 13.53 -10.06 -21.30
C PHE A 91 13.44 -11.26 -22.26
N PHE A 92 13.57 -12.49 -21.75
CA PHE A 92 13.51 -13.68 -22.60
C PHE A 92 12.10 -14.06 -23.06
N ASN A 93 11.05 -13.68 -22.32
CA ASN A 93 9.66 -14.01 -22.68
C ASN A 93 8.98 -12.93 -23.53
N VAL A 94 9.27 -11.65 -23.28
CA VAL A 94 8.56 -10.51 -23.88
C VAL A 94 9.49 -9.60 -24.70
N GLY A 95 10.80 -9.66 -24.47
CA GLY A 95 11.79 -8.79 -25.11
C GLY A 95 12.03 -7.49 -24.34
N THR A 96 12.62 -6.50 -25.02
CA THR A 96 12.95 -5.20 -24.42
C THR A 96 11.69 -4.33 -24.23
N PRO A 97 11.59 -3.57 -23.12
CA PRO A 97 10.50 -2.62 -22.94
C PRO A 97 10.56 -1.49 -23.98
N SER A 98 9.40 -0.90 -24.28
CA SER A 98 9.34 0.28 -25.14
C SER A 98 10.00 1.51 -24.50
N LYS A 99 10.36 2.51 -25.32
CA LYS A 99 10.90 3.80 -24.82
C LYS A 99 9.95 4.47 -23.84
N VAL A 100 8.65 4.45 -24.13
CA VAL A 100 7.61 5.05 -23.27
C VAL A 100 7.55 4.34 -21.92
N GLN A 101 7.50 3.00 -21.91
CA GLN A 101 7.51 2.22 -20.66
C GLN A 101 8.77 2.46 -19.85
N THR A 102 9.92 2.58 -20.50
CA THR A 102 11.19 2.84 -19.82
C THR A 102 11.17 4.21 -19.13
N VAL A 103 10.72 5.25 -19.82
CA VAL A 103 10.60 6.60 -19.23
C VAL A 103 9.60 6.60 -18.06
N GLN A 104 8.44 5.96 -18.22
CA GLN A 104 7.45 5.85 -17.15
C GLN A 104 8.00 5.09 -15.94
N ALA A 105 8.71 3.97 -16.15
CA ALA A 105 9.32 3.20 -15.08
C ALA A 105 10.39 4.03 -14.32
N VAL A 106 11.19 4.84 -15.03
CA VAL A 106 12.16 5.75 -14.40
C VAL A 106 11.45 6.82 -13.57
N LEU A 107 10.37 7.44 -14.09
CA LEU A 107 9.60 8.41 -13.33
C LEU A 107 9.01 7.79 -12.05
N VAL A 108 8.40 6.60 -12.15
CA VAL A 108 7.86 5.88 -10.99
C VAL A 108 8.96 5.55 -9.99
N ALA A 109 10.11 5.05 -10.47
CA ALA A 109 11.25 4.72 -9.60
C ALA A 109 11.78 5.95 -8.84
N VAL A 110 11.86 7.12 -9.47
CA VAL A 110 12.32 8.35 -8.83
C VAL A 110 11.29 8.90 -7.85
N PHE A 111 10.04 9.10 -8.29
CA PHE A 111 9.03 9.76 -7.47
C PHE A 111 8.49 8.86 -6.36
N SER A 112 8.11 7.62 -6.68
CA SER A 112 7.57 6.68 -5.69
C SER A 112 8.69 5.93 -4.96
N GLY A 113 9.62 5.35 -5.72
CA GLY A 113 10.69 4.50 -5.17
C GLY A 113 11.73 5.24 -4.33
N VAL A 114 12.19 6.42 -4.78
CA VAL A 114 13.21 7.19 -4.07
C VAL A 114 12.58 8.26 -3.18
N ILE A 115 11.83 9.20 -3.75
CA ILE A 115 11.36 10.36 -3.00
C ILE A 115 10.30 9.97 -1.95
N ALA A 116 9.18 9.39 -2.38
CA ALA A 116 8.07 9.07 -1.47
C ALA A 116 8.46 8.02 -0.43
N THR A 117 9.10 6.92 -0.86
CA THR A 117 9.52 5.85 0.05
C THR A 117 10.49 6.34 1.12
N VAL A 118 11.49 7.15 0.76
CA VAL A 118 12.45 7.66 1.76
C VAL A 118 11.78 8.64 2.72
N LEU A 119 10.91 9.54 2.23
CA LEU A 119 10.15 10.44 3.09
C LEU A 119 9.26 9.68 4.07
N PHE A 120 8.57 8.63 3.60
CA PHE A 120 7.75 7.77 4.43
C PHE A 120 8.57 7.02 5.48
N PHE A 121 9.67 6.38 5.08
CA PHE A 121 10.56 5.69 6.02
C PHE A 121 11.20 6.64 7.02
N LYS A 122 11.50 7.88 6.62
CA LYS A 122 11.98 8.92 7.53
C LYS A 122 10.92 9.31 8.55
N ALA A 123 9.69 9.51 8.11
CA ALA A 123 8.57 9.87 8.98
C ALA A 123 8.28 8.75 10.00
N THR A 124 8.25 7.49 9.57
CA THR A 124 8.07 6.34 10.47
C THR A 124 9.22 6.19 11.47
N ASP A 125 10.47 6.40 11.05
CA ASP A 125 11.64 6.35 11.94
C ASP A 125 11.60 7.45 13.03
N MET A 126 11.14 8.66 12.68
CA MET A 126 10.97 9.77 13.65
C MET A 126 9.97 9.46 14.76
N VAL A 127 9.02 8.56 14.54
CA VAL A 127 7.96 8.21 15.50
C VAL A 127 8.02 6.76 15.99
N ARG A 128 9.10 6.03 15.71
CA ARG A 128 9.26 4.61 16.02
C ARG A 128 8.98 4.21 17.49
N GLY A 129 9.19 5.14 18.43
CA GLY A 129 8.91 4.94 19.86
C GLY A 129 7.44 5.16 20.26
N ASN A 130 6.58 5.54 19.32
CA ASN A 130 5.18 5.86 19.56
C ASN A 130 4.30 5.18 18.49
N MET A 131 3.84 3.97 18.82
CA MET A 131 3.01 3.14 17.94
C MET A 131 1.75 3.85 17.44
N GLN A 132 1.20 4.79 18.22
CA GLN A 132 0.03 5.57 17.79
C GLN A 132 0.39 6.54 16.66
N LYS A 133 1.48 7.31 16.82
CA LYS A 133 1.96 8.20 15.75
C LYS A 133 2.41 7.43 14.52
N LEU A 134 2.99 6.25 14.72
CA LEU A 134 3.38 5.35 13.63
C LEU A 134 2.16 4.90 12.82
N ALA A 135 1.09 4.44 13.49
CA ALA A 135 -0.17 4.07 12.85
C ALA A 135 -0.81 5.23 12.09
N SER A 136 -0.70 6.47 12.61
CA SER A 136 -1.19 7.66 11.90
C SER A 136 -0.43 7.94 10.59
N ILE A 137 0.88 7.71 10.55
CA ILE A 137 1.70 7.84 9.34
C ILE A 137 1.39 6.71 8.36
N GLU A 138 1.27 5.47 8.84
CA GLU A 138 0.90 4.33 7.99
C GLU A 138 -0.50 4.51 7.39
N ALA A 139 -1.44 5.09 8.15
CA ALA A 139 -2.77 5.43 7.66
C ALA A 139 -2.75 6.47 6.52
N THR A 140 -1.70 7.28 6.34
CA THR A 140 -1.65 8.20 5.20
C THR A 140 -1.47 7.47 3.88
N GLN A 141 -0.97 6.23 3.87
CA GLN A 141 -0.83 5.44 2.64
C GLN A 141 -2.17 5.17 1.97
N SER A 142 -3.27 5.11 2.72
CA SER A 142 -4.58 4.92 2.10
C SER A 142 -5.05 6.07 1.25
N MET A 143 -4.51 7.27 1.47
CA MET A 143 -4.80 8.42 0.64
C MET A 143 -4.16 8.30 -0.74
N GLU A 144 -3.11 7.48 -0.90
CA GLU A 144 -2.49 7.21 -2.20
C GLU A 144 -3.52 6.66 -3.20
N VAL A 145 -4.42 5.79 -2.75
CA VAL A 145 -5.49 5.22 -3.59
C VAL A 145 -6.38 6.31 -4.19
N LEU A 146 -6.72 7.35 -3.42
CA LEU A 146 -7.50 8.48 -3.91
C LEU A 146 -6.71 9.32 -4.92
N PHE A 147 -5.47 9.65 -4.59
CA PHE A 147 -4.63 10.47 -5.48
C PHE A 147 -4.34 9.75 -6.79
N ALA A 148 -4.10 8.43 -6.74
CA ALA A 148 -3.94 7.60 -7.92
C ALA A 148 -5.21 7.64 -8.78
N LEU A 149 -6.39 7.38 -8.19
CA LEU A 149 -7.65 7.41 -8.93
C LEU A 149 -7.93 8.78 -9.56
N ILE A 150 -7.75 9.86 -8.80
CA ILE A 150 -7.94 11.23 -9.30
C ILE A 150 -6.96 11.51 -10.45
N GLY A 151 -5.71 11.08 -10.31
CA GLY A 151 -4.72 11.16 -11.37
C GLY A 151 -5.14 10.39 -12.62
N GLU A 152 -5.59 9.14 -12.47
CA GLU A 152 -6.07 8.33 -13.59
C GLU A 152 -7.28 8.98 -14.29
N LEU A 153 -8.23 9.54 -13.53
CA LEU A 153 -9.37 10.27 -14.08
C LEU A 153 -8.95 11.47 -14.91
N ILE A 154 -8.01 12.27 -14.41
CA ILE A 154 -7.55 13.50 -15.08
C ILE A 154 -6.63 13.18 -16.27
N PHE A 155 -5.64 12.31 -16.08
CA PHE A 155 -4.55 12.11 -17.04
C PHE A 155 -4.80 10.96 -18.02
N LEU A 156 -5.52 9.91 -17.60
CA LEU A 156 -5.80 8.74 -18.44
C LEU A 156 -7.24 8.72 -18.96
N SER A 157 -8.09 9.67 -18.53
CA SER A 157 -9.50 9.78 -18.92
C SER A 157 -10.25 8.45 -18.79
N ILE A 158 -9.93 7.69 -17.73
CA ILE A 158 -10.62 6.42 -17.45
C ILE A 158 -12.09 6.66 -17.16
N GLN A 159 -12.91 5.61 -17.32
CA GLN A 159 -14.31 5.68 -16.97
C GLN A 159 -14.46 5.99 -15.47
N VAL A 160 -15.34 6.95 -15.16
CA VAL A 160 -15.63 7.35 -13.78
C VAL A 160 -16.11 6.11 -13.01
N PRO A 161 -15.54 5.82 -11.84
CA PRO A 161 -15.97 4.68 -11.03
C PRO A 161 -17.46 4.74 -10.74
N SER A 162 -18.08 3.57 -10.62
CA SER A 162 -19.49 3.48 -10.26
C SER A 162 -19.75 4.11 -8.89
N PRO A 163 -20.98 4.60 -8.60
CA PRO A 163 -21.34 5.12 -7.29
C PRO A 163 -21.04 4.15 -6.13
N LEU A 164 -21.13 2.84 -6.38
CA LEU A 164 -20.77 1.79 -5.43
C LEU A 164 -19.26 1.73 -5.15
N SER A 165 -18.43 1.94 -6.16
CA SER A 165 -16.96 1.99 -5.99
C SER A 165 -16.56 3.22 -5.19
N TRP A 166 -17.21 4.37 -5.46
CA TRP A 166 -17.06 5.61 -4.69
C TRP A 166 -17.45 5.43 -3.22
N SER A 167 -18.58 4.79 -2.93
CA SER A 167 -19.00 4.56 -1.55
C SER A 167 -18.04 3.61 -0.82
N GLY A 168 -17.57 2.54 -1.47
CA GLY A 168 -16.57 1.63 -0.92
C GLY A 168 -15.26 2.33 -0.56
N MET A 169 -14.72 3.14 -1.48
CA MET A 169 -13.50 3.93 -1.21
C MET A 169 -13.70 4.90 -0.05
N PHE A 170 -14.80 5.66 -0.06
CA PHE A 170 -15.10 6.63 1.00
C PHE A 170 -15.18 5.99 2.39
N VAL A 171 -15.81 4.81 2.49
CA VAL A 171 -15.90 4.04 3.73
C VAL A 171 -14.51 3.62 4.24
N VAL A 172 -13.63 3.17 3.36
CA VAL A 172 -12.25 2.77 3.71
C VAL A 172 -11.45 3.94 4.26
N ILE A 173 -11.51 5.08 3.58
CA ILE A 173 -10.80 6.30 3.98
C ILE A 173 -11.31 6.80 5.32
N LEU A 174 -12.63 6.89 5.50
CA LEU A 174 -13.23 7.26 6.78
C LEU A 174 -12.83 6.30 7.90
N GLY A 175 -12.82 4.99 7.63
CA GLY A 175 -12.40 3.97 8.57
C GLY A 175 -10.98 4.19 9.08
N MET A 176 -10.02 4.46 8.18
CA MET A 176 -8.62 4.72 8.56
C MET A 176 -8.42 6.07 9.24
N ILE A 177 -9.15 7.11 8.84
CA ILE A 177 -9.13 8.41 9.52
C ILE A 177 -9.63 8.26 10.96
N LEU A 178 -10.80 7.64 11.16
CA LEU A 178 -11.38 7.40 12.48
C LEU A 178 -10.47 6.54 13.37
N HIS A 179 -9.82 5.52 12.80
CA HIS A 179 -8.83 4.73 13.54
C HIS A 179 -7.72 5.57 14.13
N SER A 180 -7.16 6.46 13.31
CA SER A 180 -6.06 7.35 13.69
C SER A 180 -6.49 8.25 14.84
N TYR A 181 -7.69 8.85 14.77
CA TYR A 181 -8.22 9.72 15.82
C TYR A 181 -8.54 8.99 17.14
N VAL A 182 -9.22 7.84 17.08
CA VAL A 182 -9.58 7.08 18.30
C VAL A 182 -8.35 6.56 19.02
N THR A 183 -7.31 6.22 18.27
CA THR A 183 -6.02 5.78 18.81
C THR A 183 -5.28 6.93 19.53
N HIS A 184 -5.49 8.18 19.10
CA HIS A 184 -4.96 9.38 19.77
C HIS A 184 -5.66 9.67 21.11
N ASN A 185 -7.00 9.62 21.14
CA ASN A 185 -7.82 10.04 22.29
C ASN A 185 -7.67 9.15 23.54
N LYS A 186 -7.27 7.88 23.37
CA LYS A 186 -7.11 6.93 24.49
C LYS A 186 -5.95 7.25 25.43
N LYS A 187 -4.98 8.07 24.99
CA LYS A 187 -3.79 8.43 25.79
C LYS A 187 -4.00 9.67 26.65
N GLU A 188 -4.83 10.62 26.21
CA GLU A 188 -5.19 11.81 26.98
C GLU A 188 -5.97 11.41 28.25
N ILE A 189 -6.98 10.56 28.10
CA ILE A 189 -7.80 10.02 29.21
C ILE A 189 -6.99 9.14 30.19
N ARG A 190 -5.82 8.62 29.79
CA ARG A 190 -4.92 7.82 30.66
C ARG A 190 -3.77 8.63 31.26
N ARG A 191 -3.50 9.84 30.77
CA ARG A 191 -2.55 10.78 31.40
C ARG A 191 -3.20 11.65 32.47
N GLU A 192 -4.53 11.79 32.42
CA GLU A 192 -5.35 12.54 33.39
C GLU A 192 -5.88 11.68 34.56
N ARG A 193 -5.50 10.40 34.64
CA ARG A 193 -5.79 9.48 35.75
C ARG A 193 -4.50 8.97 36.36
#